data_AF-A0A6L3CJT6-F1
#
_entry.id   AF-A0A6L3CJT6-F1
#
_cell.length_a   1.000
_cell.length_b   1.000
_cell.length_c   1.000
_cell.angle_alpha   90.00
_cell.angle_beta   90.00
_cell.angle_gamma   90.00
#
_symmetry.space_group_name_H-M   'P 1'
#
loop_
_entity.id
_entity.type
_entity.pdbx_description
1 polymer ?
#
loop_
_entity_poly.entity_id
_entity_poly.type
_entity_poly.pdbx_seq_one_letter_code
_entity_poly.pdbx_strand_id
1 'polypeptide(L)' 'AADHGHSGTQLAIAWTLAHPAVTSCIVGAKTPEQATHNADAGNWQLSTSDMSEIAGILGDFQIMR' A
#
# COMPACT_ATOMS: atom_id res chain seq x y z
N ALA A 1 -7.84 4.95 3.24
CA ALA A 1 -8.04 3.56 2.74
C ALA A 1 -9.52 3.26 2.53
N ALA A 2 -10.33 3.25 3.60
CA ALA A 2 -11.77 2.97 3.50
C ALA A 2 -12.51 3.91 2.53
N ASP A 3 -12.13 5.18 2.50
CA ASP A 3 -12.70 6.18 1.57
C ASP A 3 -12.41 5.89 0.08
N HIS A 4 -11.44 5.00 -0.19
CA HIS A 4 -11.12 4.48 -1.53
C HIS A 4 -11.64 3.04 -1.74
N GLY A 5 -12.44 2.50 -0.81
CA GLY A 5 -12.99 1.15 -0.91
C GLY A 5 -11.97 0.02 -0.68
N HIS A 6 -10.80 0.33 -0.11
CA HIS A 6 -9.71 -0.63 0.08
C HIS A 6 -9.41 -0.91 1.55
N SER A 7 -8.83 -2.09 1.82
CA SER A 7 -8.38 -2.43 3.18
C SER A 7 -7.04 -1.76 3.53
N GLY A 8 -6.72 -1.68 4.83
CA GLY A 8 -5.41 -1.20 5.28
C GLY A 8 -4.24 -2.05 4.75
N THR A 9 -4.44 -3.36 4.59
CA THR A 9 -3.44 -4.25 3.98
C THR A 9 -3.21 -3.88 2.51
N GLN A 10 -4.27 -3.61 1.75
CA GLN A 10 -4.13 -3.18 0.36
C GLN A 10 -3.45 -1.82 0.26
N LEU A 11 -3.74 -0.89 1.18
CA LEU A 11 -3.03 0.40 1.25
C LEU A 11 -1.53 0.21 1.46
N ALA A 12 -1.11 -0.66 2.37
CA ALA A 12 0.31 -0.90 2.64
C ALA A 12 1.05 -1.47 1.41
N ILE A 13 0.40 -2.37 0.67
CA ILE A 13 0.95 -2.97 -0.56
C ILE A 13 1.02 -1.92 -1.67
N ALA A 14 -0.08 -1.19 -1.91
CA ALA A 14 -0.16 -0.13 -2.91
C ALA A 14 0.85 1.00 -2.64
N TRP A 15 1.02 1.40 -1.37
CA TRP A 15 2.04 2.38 -0.96
C TRP A 15 3.46 1.90 -1.29
N THR A 16 3.74 0.62 -1.02
CA THR A 16 5.05 0.02 -1.36
C THR A 16 5.31 0.05 -2.87
N LEU A 17 4.29 -0.26 -3.68
CA LEU A 17 4.37 -0.27 -5.15
C LEU A 17 4.34 1.14 -5.77
N ALA A 18 3.86 2.16 -5.06
CA ALA A 18 3.80 3.53 -5.55
C ALA A 18 5.19 4.18 -5.67
N HIS A 19 6.22 3.60 -5.05
CA HIS A 19 7.60 4.06 -5.20
C HIS A 19 8.18 3.62 -6.56
N PRO A 20 8.64 4.56 -7.42
CA PRO A 20 9.11 4.23 -8.77
C PRO A 20 10.27 3.22 -8.84
N ALA A 21 11.07 3.11 -7.77
CA ALA A 21 12.18 2.16 -7.68
C ALA A 21 11.74 0.73 -7.31
N VAL A 22 10.47 0.52 -6.95
CA VAL A 22 9.94 -0.76 -6.49
C VAL A 22 9.15 -1.42 -7.62
N THR A 23 9.68 -2.49 -8.19
CA THR A 23 9.03 -3.22 -9.30
C THR A 23 8.01 -4.25 -8.81
N SER A 24 8.17 -4.76 -7.58
CA SER A 24 7.27 -5.76 -7.01
C SER A 24 7.22 -5.68 -5.48
N CYS A 25 6.13 -6.16 -4.90
CA CYS A 25 5.94 -6.26 -3.46
C CYS A 25 5.72 -7.73 -3.09
N ILE A 26 6.57 -8.28 -2.22
CA ILE A 26 6.45 -9.66 -1.74
C ILE A 26 5.53 -9.66 -0.52
N VAL A 27 4.39 -10.35 -0.63
CA VAL A 27 3.37 -10.39 0.43
C VAL A 27 3.04 -11.85 0.75
N GLY A 28 3.19 -12.23 2.03
CA GLY A 28 2.79 -13.54 2.50
C GLY A 28 1.27 -13.68 2.64
N ALA A 29 0.75 -14.87 2.33
CA ALA A 29 -0.65 -15.23 2.55
C ALA A 29 -0.73 -16.64 3.15
N LYS A 30 -1.69 -16.84 4.07
CA LYS A 30 -1.97 -18.16 4.68
C LYS A 30 -3.12 -18.89 3.98
N THR A 31 -3.92 -18.19 3.19
CA THR A 31 -5.03 -18.76 2.41
C THR A 31 -5.06 -18.18 0.99
N PRO A 32 -5.70 -18.87 0.02
CA PRO A 32 -5.86 -18.36 -1.35
C PRO A 32 -6.64 -17.03 -1.44
N GLU A 33 -7.63 -16.84 -0.58
CA GLU A 33 -8.44 -15.62 -0.54
C GLU A 33 -7.58 -14.42 -0.12
N GLN A 34 -6.67 -14.61 0.84
CA GLN A 34 -5.69 -13.59 1.21
C GLN A 34 -4.75 -13.26 0.05
N ALA A 35 -4.29 -14.27 -0.69
CA ALA A 35 -3.42 -14.05 -1.84
C ALA A 35 -4.12 -13.20 -2.92
N THR A 36 -5.39 -13.51 -3.21
CA THR A 36 -6.21 -12.75 -4.17
C THR A 36 -6.46 -11.32 -3.66
N HIS A 37 -6.87 -11.17 -2.41
CA HIS A 37 -7.09 -9.86 -1.77
C HIS A 37 -5.85 -8.97 -1.78
N ASN A 38 -4.67 -9.56 -1.51
CA ASN A 38 -3.39 -8.86 -1.56
C ASN A 38 -3.02 -8.46 -2.99
N ALA A 39 -3.24 -9.35 -3.98
CA ALA A 39 -2.94 -9.08 -5.38
C ALA A 39 -3.77 -7.92 -5.95
N ASP A 40 -5.03 -7.79 -5.54
CA ASP A 40 -5.92 -6.71 -5.96
C ASP A 40 -5.39 -5.31 -5.61
N ALA A 41 -4.51 -5.19 -4.61
CA ALA A 41 -3.85 -3.94 -4.27
C ALA A 41 -2.99 -3.37 -5.41
N GLY A 42 -2.48 -4.24 -6.31
CA GLY A 42 -1.67 -3.81 -7.46
C GLY A 42 -2.45 -2.98 -8.49
N ASN A 43 -3.79 -3.01 -8.45
CA ASN A 43 -4.64 -2.20 -9.31
C ASN A 43 -4.87 -0.78 -8.77
N TRP A 44 -4.47 -0.52 -7.52
CA TRP A 44 -4.70 0.76 -6.87
C TRP A 44 -3.52 1.71 -7.10
N GLN A 45 -3.72 2.73 -7.94
CA GLN A 45 -2.78 3.84 -8.09
C GLN A 45 -3.06 4.92 -7.05
N LEU A 46 -2.11 5.12 -6.13
CA LEU A 46 -2.15 6.22 -5.17
C LEU A 46 -1.79 7.54 -5.85
N SER A 47 -2.59 8.56 -5.60
CA SER A 47 -2.33 9.91 -6.09
C SER A 47 -1.21 10.59 -5.29
N THR A 48 -0.71 11.72 -5.80
CA THR A 48 0.28 12.53 -5.07
C THR A 48 -0.27 13.05 -3.74
N SER A 49 -1.56 13.38 -3.67
CA SER A 49 -2.20 13.79 -2.41
C SER A 49 -2.26 12.63 -1.42
N ASP A 50 -2.59 11.42 -1.87
CA ASP A 50 -2.64 10.23 -1.00
C ASP A 50 -1.24 9.97 -0.41
N MET A 51 -0.21 10.01 -1.24
CA MET A 51 1.18 9.83 -0.78
C MET A 51 1.61 10.90 0.22
N SER A 52 1.22 12.16 0.00
CA SER A 52 1.50 13.26 0.94
C SER A 52 0.75 13.10 2.26
N GLU A 53 -0.50 12.65 2.22
CA GLU A 53 -1.31 12.39 3.42
C GLU A 53 -0.70 11.25 4.24
N ILE A 54 -0.35 10.13 3.60
CA ILE A 54 0.30 8.99 4.25
C ILE A 54 1.61 9.41 4.90
N ALA A 55 2.44 10.21 4.20
CA ALA A 55 3.68 10.73 4.75
C ALA A 55 3.45 11.64 5.97
N GLY A 56 2.40 12.46 5.95
CA GLY A 56 1.99 13.29 7.09
C GLY A 56 1.54 12.47 8.30
N ILE A 57 0.77 11.39 8.07
CA ILE A 57 0.29 10.48 9.13
C ILE A 57 1.46 9.69 9.73
N LEU A 58 2.35 9.15 8.89
CA LEU A 58 3.49 8.36 9.35
C LEU A 58 4.51 9.20 10.12
N GLY A 59 4.71 10.47 9.73
CA GLY A 59 5.53 11.42 10.50
C GLY A 59 6.88 10.84 10.92
N ASP A 60 7.12 10.78 12.24
CA ASP A 60 8.38 10.31 12.83
C ASP A 60 8.43 8.79 13.05
N PHE A 61 7.39 8.04 12.67
CA PHE A 61 7.40 6.58 12.68
C PHE A 61 8.20 5.98 11.50
N GLN A 62 8.54 6.77 10.48
CA GLN A 62 9.43 6.31 9.42
C GLN A 62 10.88 6.29 9.89
N ILE A 63 11.50 5.12 9.86
CA ILE A 63 12.84 4.86 10.44
C ILE A 63 13.99 5.50 9.63
N MET A 64 13.74 6.05 8.45
CA MET A 64 14.74 6.80 7.68
C MET A 64 14.13 8.07 7.08
N ARG A 65 14.65 9.21 7.54
CA ARG A 65 14.55 10.52 6.86
C ARG A 65 15.93 10.94 6.41
#